data_AF-A0AAQ4E5P8-F1
#
_entry.id   AF-A0AAQ4E5P8-F1
#
_cell.length_a   1.000
_cell.length_b   1.000
_cell.length_c   1.000
_cell.angle_alpha   90.00
_cell.angle_beta   90.00
_cell.angle_gamma   90.00
#
_symmetry.space_group_name_H-M   'P 1'
#
loop_
_entity.id
_entity.type
_entity.pdbx_description
1 polymer ?
#
loop_
_entity_poly.entity_id
_entity_poly.type
_entity_poly.pdbx_seq_one_letter_code
_entity_poly.pdbx_strand_id
1 'polypeptide(L)' 'MNVNTLFSKVRLTNPDCALKTEVVCDRSEPTIEITYLDGRRALIRCGHLTGLEVLQTAVRLAGERQSHDQIS' A
#
# COMPACT_ATOMS: atom_id res chain seq x y z
N MET A 1 7.97 -12.32 17.76
CA MET A 1 8.48 -11.95 16.43
C MET A 1 8.43 -10.44 16.31
N ASN A 2 9.55 -9.79 16.01
CA ASN A 2 9.68 -8.34 16.01
C ASN A 2 9.14 -7.77 14.68
N VAL A 3 8.06 -6.99 14.74
CA VAL A 3 7.35 -6.41 13.59
C VAL A 3 8.22 -5.44 12.76
N ASN A 4 9.38 -5.01 13.26
CA ASN A 4 10.28 -4.08 12.56
C ASN A 4 11.08 -4.69 11.40
N THR A 5 11.20 -6.02 11.29
CA THR A 5 12.13 -6.61 10.31
C THR A 5 11.54 -6.66 8.88
N LEU A 6 10.21 -6.76 8.73
CA LEU A 6 9.53 -6.80 7.41
C LEU A 6 9.61 -5.47 6.66
N PHE A 7 9.63 -4.34 7.38
CA PHE A 7 9.72 -3.00 6.79
C PHE A 7 11.05 -2.71 6.09
N SER A 8 12.11 -3.46 6.40
CA SER A 8 13.42 -3.20 5.80
C SER A 8 13.46 -3.53 4.31
N LYS A 9 13.03 -4.74 3.91
CA LYS A 9 13.13 -5.20 2.51
C LYS A 9 12.23 -4.44 1.54
N VAL A 10 11.01 -4.11 1.95
CA VAL A 10 10.07 -3.34 1.12
C VAL A 10 10.50 -1.88 1.00
N ARG A 11 11.06 -1.29 2.06
CA ARG A 11 11.63 0.06 1.97
C ARG A 11 12.90 0.13 1.13
N LEU A 12 13.63 -0.98 0.97
CA LEU A 12 14.77 -1.03 0.05
C LEU A 12 14.34 -0.91 -1.42
N THR A 13 13.13 -1.37 -1.78
CA THR A 13 12.64 -1.25 -3.17
C THR A 13 12.12 0.14 -3.49
N ASN A 14 11.65 0.88 -2.49
CA ASN A 14 11.22 2.27 -2.64
C ASN A 14 11.55 3.06 -1.37
N PRO A 15 12.76 3.66 -1.28
CA PRO A 15 13.23 4.36 -0.09
C PRO A 15 12.42 5.62 0.25
N ASP A 16 11.89 6.28 -0.78
CA ASP A 16 11.11 7.53 -0.67
C ASP A 16 9.65 7.27 -0.29
N CYS A 17 9.19 6.01 -0.35
CA CYS A 17 7.86 5.63 0.08
C CYS A 17 7.72 5.81 1.59
N ALA A 18 6.96 6.83 1.98
CA ALA A 18 6.56 7.05 3.36
C ALA A 18 5.38 6.15 3.73
N LEU A 19 5.51 5.42 4.83
CA LEU A 19 4.44 4.61 5.38
C LEU A 19 3.96 5.21 6.71
N LYS A 20 2.65 5.46 6.80
CA LYS A 20 1.98 5.92 8.01
C LYS A 20 0.90 4.91 8.42
N THR A 21 0.73 4.71 9.72
CA THR A 21 -0.35 3.91 10.28
C THR A 21 -1.14 4.75 11.27
N GLU A 22 -2.45 4.77 11.10
CA GLU A 22 -3.37 5.47 11.99
C GLU A 22 -4.28 4.43 12.65
N VAL A 23 -4.34 4.46 13.97
CA VAL A 23 -5.18 3.55 14.76
C VAL A 23 -6.36 4.35 15.30
N VAL A 24 -7.57 3.95 14.90
CA VAL A 24 -8.83 4.58 15.29
C VAL A 24 -9.70 3.60 16.09
N CYS A 25 -10.61 4.12 16.92
CA CYS A 25 -11.55 3.32 17.73
C CYS A 25 -13.02 3.65 17.38
N ASP A 26 -13.29 3.90 16.10
CA ASP A 26 -14.58 4.34 15.57
C ASP A 26 -15.40 3.21 14.92
N ARG A 27 -14.91 1.96 15.04
CA ARG A 27 -15.50 0.76 14.39
C ARG A 27 -15.56 0.85 12.87
N SER A 28 -14.81 1.76 12.26
CA SER A 28 -14.69 1.85 10.81
C SER A 28 -13.96 0.63 10.24
N GLU A 29 -14.21 0.37 8.96
CA GLU A 29 -13.53 -0.69 8.24
C GLU A 29 -12.03 -0.33 8.10
N PRO A 30 -11.10 -1.28 8.32
CA PRO A 30 -9.69 -1.03 8.09
C PRO A 30 -9.45 -0.71 6.61
N THR A 31 -8.69 0.33 6.34
CA THR A 31 -8.36 0.76 4.98
C THR A 31 -6.86 0.97 4.81
N ILE A 32 -6.39 0.77 3.58
CA ILE A 32 -5.04 1.15 3.16
C ILE A 32 -5.19 2.16 2.04
N GLU A 33 -4.59 3.33 2.25
CA GLU A 33 -4.55 4.38 1.26
C GLU A 33 -3.14 4.47 0.65
N ILE A 34 -3.06 4.47 -0.67
CA ILE A 34 -1.82 4.59 -1.43
C ILE A 34 -1.89 5.88 -2.23
N THR A 35 -0.97 6.81 -1.98
CA THR A 35 -0.81 8.04 -2.76
C THR A 35 0.39 7.91 -3.67
N TYR A 36 0.20 8.14 -4.97
CA TYR A 36 1.25 8.07 -5.98
C TYR A 36 1.84 9.45 -6.26
N LEU A 37 3.01 9.49 -6.90
CA LEU A 37 3.71 10.74 -7.23
C LEU A 37 2.94 11.60 -8.24
N ASP A 38 2.09 11.00 -9.07
CA ASP A 38 1.20 11.69 -10.02
C ASP A 38 -0.03 12.33 -9.34
N GLY A 39 -0.11 12.27 -8.00
CA GLY A 39 -1.22 12.80 -7.21
C GLY A 39 -2.46 11.91 -7.19
N ARG A 40 -2.46 10.76 -7.89
CA ARG A 40 -3.56 9.80 -7.81
C ARG A 40 -3.51 9.04 -6.49
N ARG A 41 -4.68 8.52 -6.12
CA ARG A 41 -4.87 7.78 -4.87
C ARG A 41 -5.59 6.46 -5.15
N ALA A 42 -5.19 5.41 -4.47
CA ALA A 42 -5.90 4.13 -4.43
C ALA A 42 -6.31 3.82 -2.99
N LEU A 43 -7.54 3.34 -2.81
CA LEU A 43 -8.09 2.95 -1.53
C LEU A 43 -8.41 1.45 -1.56
N ILE A 44 -7.81 0.70 -0.65
CA ILE A 44 -8.10 -0.72 -0.42
C ILE A 44 -8.93 -0.81 0.86
N ARG A 45 -10.14 -1.36 0.75
CA ARG A 45 -10.99 -1.66 1.90
C ARG A 45 -10.74 -3.10 2.35
N CYS A 46 -10.30 -3.28 3.59
CA CYS A 46 -9.72 -4.54 4.05
C CYS A 46 -10.66 -5.35 4.95
N GLY A 47 -11.93 -4.94 5.15
CA GLY A 47 -12.85 -5.57 6.08
C GLY A 47 -13.23 -7.01 5.75
N HIS A 48 -13.05 -7.42 4.49
CA HIS A 48 -13.34 -8.77 4.01
C HIS A 48 -12.15 -9.41 3.26
N LEU A 49 -10.94 -8.87 3.45
CA LEU A 49 -9.74 -9.36 2.76
C LEU A 49 -8.78 -9.98 3.78
N THR A 50 -8.22 -11.13 3.41
CA THR A 50 -7.07 -11.71 4.10
C THR A 50 -5.81 -10.86 3.83
N GLY A 51 -4.81 -10.99 4.69
CA GLY A 51 -3.53 -10.28 4.49
C GLY A 51 -2.85 -10.59 3.15
N LEU A 52 -3.04 -11.81 2.62
CA LEU A 52 -2.53 -12.20 1.31
C LEU A 52 -3.25 -11.45 0.18
N GLU A 53 -4.57 -11.40 0.21
CA GLU A 53 -5.38 -10.71 -0.80
C GLU A 53 -5.11 -9.21 -0.80
N VAL A 54 -4.90 -8.61 0.38
CA VAL A 54 -4.46 -7.22 0.51
C VAL A 54 -3.12 -7.01 -0.20
N LEU A 55 -2.13 -7.86 0.06
CA LEU A 55 -0.82 -7.74 -0.55
C LEU A 55 -0.87 -7.93 -2.07
N GLN A 56 -1.60 -8.94 -2.55
CA GLN A 56 -1.81 -9.18 -3.99
C GLN A 56 -2.51 -8.00 -4.66
N THR A 57 -3.49 -7.40 -4.00
CA THR A 57 -4.20 -6.22 -4.50
C THR A 57 -3.26 -5.02 -4.59
N ALA A 58 -2.42 -4.79 -3.56
CA ALA A 58 -1.42 -3.72 -3.57
C ALA A 58 -0.41 -3.89 -4.71
N VAL A 59 0.08 -5.11 -4.95
CA VAL A 59 1.00 -5.42 -6.07
C VAL A 59 0.33 -5.19 -7.43
N ARG A 60 -0.93 -5.62 -7.59
CA ARG A 60 -1.67 -5.40 -8.84
C ARG A 60 -1.87 -3.90 -9.12
N LEU A 61 -2.25 -3.13 -8.10
CA LEU A 61 -2.42 -1.68 -8.22
C LEU A 61 -1.10 -0.98 -8.56
N ALA A 62 0.04 -1.45 -8.03
CA ALA A 62 1.35 -0.94 -8.40
C ALA A 62 1.73 -1.31 -9.85
N GLY A 63 1.45 -2.54 -10.29
CA GLY A 63 1.78 -3.04 -11.63
C GLY A 63 0.95 -2.41 -12.75
N GLU A 64 -0.35 -2.18 -12.53
CA GLU A 64 -1.24 -1.47 -13.48
C GLU A 64 -0.76 -0.04 -13.80
N ARG A 65 0.13 0.52 -12.97
CA ARG A 65 0.62 1.89 -13.09
C ARG A 65 1.99 2.00 -13.76
N GLN A 66 2.80 0.94 -13.74
CA GLN A 66 4.11 0.92 -14.42
C GLN A 66 4.01 1.03 -15.95
N SER A 67 2.86 0.73 -16.55
CA SER A 67 2.63 0.80 -17.99
C SER A 67 2.37 2.21 -18.53
N HIS A 68 2.13 3.21 -17.67
CA HIS A 68 1.75 4.55 -18.09
C HIS A 68 2.89 5.60 -18.02
N ASP A 69 4.01 5.25 -17.38
CA ASP A 69 5.21 6.11 -17.31
C ASP A 69 6.14 5.97 -18.54
N GLN A 70 5.75 5.18 -19.56
CA GLN A 70 6.52 5.02 -20.81
C GLN A 70 6.10 5.95 -21.96
N ILE A 71 5.31 7.00 -21.72
CA ILE A 71 5.04 8.03 -22.73
C ILE A 71 5.52 9.37 -22.17
N SER A 72 6.79 9.66 -22.40
CA SER A 72 7.39 11.00 -22.41
C SER A 72 8.21 11.15 -23.67
#